data_AF-A0A2E3K3B0-F1
#
_entry.id   AF-A0A2E3K3B0-F1
#
_cell.length_a   1.000
_cell.length_b   1.000
_cell.length_c   1.000
_cell.angle_alpha   90.00
_cell.angle_beta   90.00
_cell.angle_gamma   90.00
#
_symmetry.space_group_name_H-M   'P 1'
#
loop_
_entity.id
_entity.type
_entity.pdbx_description
1 polymer ?
#
loop_
_entity_poly.entity_id
_entity_poly.type
_entity_poly.pdbx_seq_one_letter_code
_entity_poly.pdbx_strand_id
1 'polypeptide(L)'
;MMNSVNSRDSKVKLSIFFDGSCQLCTAEINYYRSRDKTQCFEFLDVSCKKTELPRILTRQRALERFHVLKNDQTLLSGTAAFAEVWKNLNGWKWVAYVVVIPGISTIMDMLYRFFLKHRKFLVWLFTKYNNWRTHSQKHER
;
A
#
# COMPACT_ATOMS: atom_id res chain seq x y z
N MET A 1 13.98 36.77 -25.95
CA MET A 1 12.78 36.88 -25.11
C MET A 1 12.35 35.47 -24.74
N MET A 2 12.33 35.19 -23.44
CA MET A 2 11.98 33.91 -22.83
C MET A 2 10.56 33.46 -23.22
N ASN A 3 10.32 32.15 -23.24
CA ASN A 3 9.08 31.57 -22.71
C ASN A 3 9.32 30.14 -22.22
N SER A 4 9.72 30.09 -20.95
CA SER A 4 9.23 29.18 -19.89
C SER A 4 8.89 27.74 -20.31
N VAL A 5 9.88 26.86 -20.22
CA VAL A 5 9.65 25.44 -19.95
C VAL A 5 8.92 25.38 -18.60
N ASN A 6 7.64 25.01 -18.63
CA ASN A 6 6.77 25.00 -17.48
C ASN A 6 7.14 23.84 -16.55
N SER A 7 8.17 24.05 -15.75
CA SER A 7 8.49 23.23 -14.59
C SER A 7 7.47 23.50 -13.49
N ARG A 8 6.46 22.63 -13.35
CA ARG A 8 5.71 22.36 -12.11
C ARG A 8 4.73 21.20 -12.32
N ASP A 9 4.73 20.24 -11.39
CA ASP A 9 3.87 19.05 -11.25
C ASP A 9 4.15 17.79 -12.10
N SER A 10 5.38 17.29 -12.07
CA SER A 10 5.57 15.82 -11.99
C SER A 10 5.77 15.42 -10.52
N LYS A 11 4.71 15.54 -9.71
CA LYS A 11 4.66 14.76 -8.46
C LYS A 11 5.01 13.33 -8.83
N VAL A 12 6.05 12.76 -8.22
CA VAL A 12 6.44 11.38 -8.48
C VAL A 12 5.23 10.52 -8.10
N LYS A 13 4.51 10.01 -9.11
CA LYS A 13 3.31 9.21 -8.92
C LYS A 13 3.73 7.77 -8.77
N LEU A 14 3.54 7.23 -7.58
CA LEU A 14 3.74 5.81 -7.30
C LEU A 14 2.39 5.14 -7.38
N SER A 15 2.22 4.22 -8.34
CA SER A 15 0.98 3.48 -8.48
C SER A 15 1.01 2.27 -7.54
N ILE A 16 0.14 2.30 -6.54
CA ILE A 16 -0.01 1.28 -5.50
C ILE A 16 -1.16 0.35 -5.90
N PHE A 17 -0.86 -0.93 -6.05
CA PHE A 17 -1.85 -1.96 -6.38
C PHE A 17 -2.26 -2.69 -5.10
N PHE A 18 -3.56 -2.69 -4.81
CA PHE A 18 -4.09 -3.29 -3.59
C PHE A 18 -5.40 -4.03 -3.83
N ASP A 19 -5.74 -4.95 -2.92
CA ASP A 19 -6.99 -5.70 -2.97
C ASP A 19 -8.07 -5.01 -2.13
N GLY A 20 -9.00 -4.33 -2.81
CA GLY A 20 -10.14 -3.64 -2.17
C GLY A 20 -11.14 -4.56 -1.49
N SER A 21 -11.17 -5.86 -1.83
CA SER A 21 -12.06 -6.83 -1.19
C SER A 21 -11.60 -7.24 0.22
N CYS A 22 -10.35 -6.92 0.58
CA CYS A 22 -9.75 -7.25 1.87
C CYS A 22 -9.82 -6.05 2.82
N GLN A 23 -10.68 -6.11 3.84
CA GLN A 23 -10.89 -4.99 4.78
C GLN A 23 -9.60 -4.51 5.45
N LEU A 24 -8.67 -5.42 5.74
CA LEU A 24 -7.37 -5.08 6.33
C LEU A 24 -6.48 -4.31 5.34
N CYS A 25 -6.44 -4.75 4.08
CA CYS A 25 -5.69 -4.05 3.03
C CYS A 25 -6.31 -2.68 2.75
N THR A 26 -7.64 -2.59 2.68
CA THR A 26 -8.34 -1.32 2.47
C THR A 26 -8.12 -0.35 3.64
N ALA A 27 -8.10 -0.84 4.89
CA ALA A 27 -7.78 -0.02 6.06
C ALA A 27 -6.35 0.54 6.00
N GLU A 28 -5.37 -0.28 5.63
CA GLU A 28 -3.98 0.13 5.43
C GLU A 28 -3.85 1.20 4.33
N ILE A 29 -4.50 0.98 3.20
CA ILE A 29 -4.48 1.92 2.07
C ILE A 29 -5.15 3.25 2.42
N ASN A 30 -6.27 3.21 3.15
CA ASN A 30 -6.92 4.42 3.66
C ASN A 30 -6.01 5.19 4.63
N TYR A 31 -5.23 4.48 5.46
CA TYR A 31 -4.24 5.08 6.34
C TYR A 31 -3.11 5.78 5.58
N TYR A 32 -2.63 5.19 4.48
CA TYR A 32 -1.65 5.84 3.60
C TYR A 32 -2.26 7.03 2.87
N ARG A 33 -3.46 6.87 2.31
CA ARG A 33 -4.20 7.95 1.62
C ARG A 33 -4.44 9.16 2.52
N SER A 34 -4.78 8.97 3.80
CA SER A 34 -4.99 10.08 4.73
C SER A 34 -3.71 10.85 5.08
N ARG A 35 -2.54 10.22 4.89
CA ARG A 35 -1.22 10.81 5.18
C ARG A 35 -0.51 11.32 3.93
N ASP A 36 -0.97 10.95 2.75
CA ASP A 36 -0.48 11.45 1.47
C ASP A 36 -0.95 12.87 1.19
N LYS A 37 -0.47 13.83 2.00
CA LYS A 37 -0.76 15.26 1.85
C LYS A 37 -0.24 15.81 0.52
N THR A 38 0.77 15.15 -0.04
CA THR A 38 1.42 15.54 -1.28
C THR A 38 0.81 14.86 -2.50
N GLN A 39 -0.21 14.00 -2.38
CA GLN A 39 -0.82 13.28 -3.51
C GLN A 39 0.22 12.61 -4.42
N CYS A 40 1.22 11.96 -3.81
CA CYS A 40 2.28 11.25 -4.51
C CYS A 40 1.87 9.82 -4.89
N PHE A 41 0.78 9.30 -4.34
CA PHE A 41 0.35 7.93 -4.60
C PHE A 41 -0.91 7.88 -5.46
N GLU A 42 -0.91 6.97 -6.41
CA GLU A 42 -2.10 6.56 -7.16
C GLU A 42 -2.53 5.19 -6.65
N PHE A 43 -3.75 5.07 -6.11
CA PHE A 43 -4.23 3.82 -5.52
C PHE A 43 -5.14 3.09 -6.50
N LEU A 44 -4.70 1.91 -6.97
CA LEU A 44 -5.39 1.08 -7.94
C LEU A 44 -5.92 -0.20 -7.28
N ASP A 45 -7.25 -0.33 -7.23
CA ASP A 45 -7.92 -1.52 -6.68
C ASP A 45 -7.93 -2.66 -7.70
N VAL A 46 -7.15 -3.70 -7.47
CA VAL A 46 -7.02 -4.84 -8.41
C VAL A 46 -8.13 -5.87 -8.27
N SER A 47 -8.97 -5.77 -7.23
CA SER A 47 -10.16 -6.62 -7.07
C SER A 47 -11.21 -6.32 -8.15
N CYS A 48 -11.25 -5.09 -8.64
CA CYS A 48 -12.07 -4.71 -9.78
C CYS A 48 -11.47 -5.25 -11.09
N LYS A 49 -12.26 -6.02 -11.85
CA LYS A 49 -11.84 -6.57 -13.16
C LYS A 49 -11.55 -5.50 -14.21
N LYS A 50 -12.11 -4.29 -14.06
CA LYS A 50 -11.92 -3.17 -14.98
C LYS A 50 -10.61 -2.40 -14.75
N THR A 51 -9.91 -2.66 -13.65
CA THR A 51 -8.64 -2.00 -13.35
C THR A 51 -7.58 -2.42 -14.36
N GLU A 52 -6.99 -1.43 -15.02
CA GLU A 52 -5.88 -1.62 -15.94
C GLU A 52 -4.61 -1.93 -15.15
N LEU A 53 -3.98 -3.06 -15.48
CA LEU A 53 -2.73 -3.49 -14.88
C LEU A 53 -1.62 -3.34 -15.93
N PRO A 54 -0.41 -2.95 -15.51
CA PRO A 54 0.73 -2.91 -16.43
C PRO A 54 1.04 -4.33 -16.90
N ARG A 55 1.53 -4.48 -18.14
CA ARG A 55 1.80 -5.81 -18.75
C ARG A 55 2.74 -6.69 -17.91
N ILE A 56 3.58 -6.09 -17.08
CA ILE A 56 4.53 -6.76 -16.19
C ILE A 56 3.88 -7.36 -14.93
N LEU A 57 2.66 -6.96 -14.58
CA LEU A 57 1.96 -7.40 -13.37
C LEU A 57 0.66 -8.13 -13.74
N THR A 58 0.58 -9.40 -13.38
CA THR A 58 -0.67 -10.16 -13.50
C THR A 58 -1.59 -9.86 -12.31
N ARG A 59 -2.91 -9.84 -12.55
CA ARG A 59 -3.90 -9.64 -11.49
C ARG A 59 -3.74 -10.64 -10.34
N GLN A 60 -3.44 -11.90 -10.67
CA GLN A 60 -3.19 -12.93 -9.65
C GLN A 60 -2.04 -12.54 -8.72
N ARG A 61 -0.89 -12.11 -9.26
CA ARG A 61 0.24 -11.65 -8.44
C ARG A 61 -0.11 -10.41 -7.62
N ALA A 62 -0.84 -9.47 -8.21
CA ALA A 62 -1.30 -8.26 -7.52
C ALA A 62 -2.24 -8.56 -6.33
N LEU A 63 -3.04 -9.63 -6.42
CA LEU A 63 -3.90 -10.09 -5.33
C LEU A 63 -3.15 -10.91 -4.28
N GLU A 64 -2.08 -11.60 -4.67
CA GLU A 64 -1.26 -12.43 -3.77
C GLU A 64 -0.31 -11.61 -2.90
N ARG A 65 0.22 -10.50 -3.42
CA ARG A 65 1.23 -9.67 -2.73
C ARG A 65 0.99 -8.18 -2.99
N PHE A 66 1.42 -7.35 -2.06
CA PHE A 66 1.49 -5.90 -2.19
C PHE A 66 2.52 -5.49 -3.24
N HIS A 67 2.11 -4.62 -4.18
CA HIS A 67 2.92 -4.17 -5.30
C HIS A 67 2.84 -2.65 -5.48
N VAL A 68 3.96 -2.06 -5.90
CA VAL A 68 4.08 -0.65 -6.23
C VAL A 68 4.83 -0.51 -7.54
N LEU A 69 4.31 0.29 -8.45
CA LEU A 69 4.97 0.66 -9.69
C LEU A 69 5.52 2.09 -9.58
N LYS A 70 6.80 2.22 -9.87
CA LYS A 70 7.49 3.51 -9.96
C LYS A 70 7.31 4.12 -11.35
N ASN A 71 7.49 5.45 -11.42
CA ASN A 71 7.51 6.20 -12.69
C ASN A 71 8.54 5.68 -13.71
N ASP A 72 9.63 5.05 -13.25
CA ASP A 72 10.65 4.43 -14.09
C ASP A 72 10.26 3.02 -14.58
N GLN A 73 8.99 2.64 -14.41
CA GLN A 73 8.43 1.32 -14.71
C GLN A 73 9.02 0.17 -13.86
N THR A 74 9.73 0.49 -12.76
CA THR A 74 10.20 -0.52 -11.81
C THR A 74 9.03 -1.01 -10.96
N LEU A 75 8.75 -2.30 -11.02
CA LEU A 75 7.77 -2.96 -10.18
C LEU A 75 8.43 -3.49 -8.91
N LEU A 76 8.02 -2.93 -7.77
CA LEU A 76 8.45 -3.37 -6.44
C LEU A 76 7.36 -4.23 -5.80
N SER A 77 7.76 -5.17 -4.95
CA SER A 77 6.83 -6.02 -4.19
C SER A 77 7.30 -6.24 -2.75
N GLY A 78 6.37 -6.57 -1.86
CA GLY A 78 6.65 -6.90 -0.46
C GLY A 78 7.38 -5.78 0.28
N THR A 79 8.41 -6.12 1.06
CA THR A 79 9.16 -5.16 1.89
C THR A 79 9.70 -3.98 1.09
N ALA A 80 10.17 -4.21 -0.14
CA ALA A 80 10.67 -3.14 -1.02
C ALA A 80 9.56 -2.17 -1.44
N ALA A 81 8.35 -2.70 -1.71
CA ALA A 81 7.19 -1.87 -2.02
C ALA A 81 6.78 -1.01 -0.82
N PHE A 82 6.76 -1.57 0.40
CA PHE A 82 6.48 -0.80 1.62
C PHE A 82 7.52 0.26 1.90
N ALA A 83 8.81 -0.08 1.77
CA ALA A 83 9.90 0.87 1.95
C ALA A 83 9.76 2.07 0.98
N GLU A 84 9.40 1.83 -0.27
CA GLU A 84 9.19 2.90 -1.25
C GLU A 84 7.99 3.79 -0.89
N VAL A 85 6.88 3.20 -0.41
CA VAL A 85 5.74 3.99 0.11
C VAL A 85 6.15 4.86 1.28
N TRP A 86 6.79 4.28 2.31
CA TRP A 86 7.20 5.02 3.51
C TRP A 86 8.25 6.09 3.22
N LYS A 87 9.10 5.89 2.22
CA LYS A 87 10.07 6.89 1.75
C LYS A 87 9.39 8.13 1.16
N ASN A 88 8.23 7.96 0.54
CA ASN A 88 7.47 9.04 -0.08
C ASN A 88 6.36 9.59 0.83
N LEU A 89 6.05 8.90 1.93
CA LEU A 89 5.07 9.34 2.92
C LEU A 89 5.71 10.34 3.90
N ASN A 90 5.05 11.48 4.12
CA ASN A 90 5.60 12.54 4.96
C ASN A 90 5.71 12.09 6.43
N GLY A 91 6.90 12.19 7.03
CA GLY A 91 7.19 11.76 8.41
C GLY A 91 7.58 10.29 8.58
N TRP A 92 7.53 9.47 7.52
CA TRP A 92 7.85 8.03 7.57
C TRP A 92 9.17 7.67 6.87
N LYS A 93 9.89 8.68 6.36
CA LYS A 93 11.18 8.49 5.69
C LYS A 93 12.19 7.71 6.53
N TRP A 94 12.27 8.01 7.83
CA TRP A 94 13.16 7.32 8.75
C TRP A 94 12.85 5.82 8.88
N VAL A 95 11.55 5.45 8.85
CA VAL A 95 11.11 4.04 8.86
C VAL A 95 11.59 3.33 7.60
N ALA A 96 11.48 3.98 6.44
CA ALA A 96 11.98 3.43 5.18
C ALA A 96 13.49 3.14 5.25
N TYR A 97 14.29 4.02 5.86
CA TYR A 97 15.73 3.78 6.05
C TYR A 97 16.02 2.61 6.98
N VAL A 98 15.28 2.50 8.10
CA VAL A 98 15.44 1.40 9.06
C VAL A 98 15.12 0.05 8.41
N VAL A 99 14.09 -0.01 7.58
CA VAL A 99 13.63 -1.24 6.94
C VAL A 99 14.60 -1.77 5.89
N VAL A 100 15.47 -0.92 5.34
CA VAL A 100 16.49 -1.33 4.35
C VAL A 100 17.73 -1.94 5.00
N ILE A 101 17.89 -1.83 6.34
CA ILE A 101 18.99 -2.46 7.06
C ILE A 101 18.91 -3.98 6.89
N PRO A 102 19.98 -4.68 6.48
CA PRO A 102 19.92 -6.08 6.04
C PRO A 102 19.32 -7.05 7.07
N GLY A 103 19.54 -6.84 8.38
CA GLY A 103 18.88 -7.62 9.42
C GLY A 103 17.37 -7.34 9.54
N ILE A 104 16.98 -6.07 9.50
CA ILE A 104 15.58 -5.64 9.65
C ILE A 104 14.78 -5.98 8.40
N SER A 105 15.34 -5.78 7.21
CA SER A 105 14.72 -6.16 5.93
C SER A 105 14.34 -7.64 5.92
N THR A 106 15.23 -8.51 6.43
CA THR A 106 14.99 -9.96 6.54
C THR A 106 13.83 -10.26 7.49
N ILE A 107 13.81 -9.63 8.67
CA ILE A 107 12.72 -9.76 9.64
C ILE A 107 11.40 -9.29 9.03
N MET A 108 11.41 -8.16 8.31
CA MET A 108 10.23 -7.60 7.67
C MET A 108 9.71 -8.49 6.53
N ASP A 109 10.58 -9.06 5.70
CA ASP A 109 10.15 -10.02 4.67
C ASP A 109 9.58 -11.30 5.30
N MET A 110 10.17 -11.77 6.40
CA MET A 110 9.64 -12.92 7.14
C MET A 110 8.26 -12.63 7.74
N LEU A 111 8.11 -11.48 8.40
CA LEU A 111 6.82 -11.02 8.96
C LEU A 111 5.78 -10.84 7.85
N TYR A 112 6.18 -10.29 6.71
CA TYR A 112 5.31 -10.11 5.55
C TYR A 112 4.86 -11.45 4.96
N ARG A 113 5.77 -12.42 4.81
CA ARG A 113 5.40 -13.79 4.37
C ARG A 113 4.47 -14.47 5.37
N PHE A 114 4.71 -14.28 6.67
CA PHE A 114 3.83 -14.78 7.71
C PHE A 114 2.43 -14.15 7.60
N PHE A 115 2.36 -12.83 7.38
CA PHE A 115 1.12 -12.11 7.13
C PHE A 115 0.37 -12.66 5.92
N LEU A 116 1.06 -12.91 4.81
CA LEU A 116 0.44 -13.49 3.61
C LEU A 116 -0.12 -14.90 3.87
N LYS A 117 0.63 -15.74 4.60
CA LYS A 117 0.20 -17.10 4.96
C LYS A 117 -1.01 -17.08 5.90
N HIS A 118 -1.03 -16.16 6.86
CA HIS A 118 -2.09 -16.03 7.85
C HIS A 118 -3.16 -15.01 7.44
N ARG A 119 -3.13 -14.50 6.21
CA ARG A 119 -3.98 -13.40 5.74
C ARG A 119 -5.45 -13.64 6.04
N LYS A 120 -5.97 -14.85 5.74
CA LYS A 120 -7.37 -15.20 6.02
C LYS A 120 -7.71 -15.12 7.50
N PHE A 121 -6.82 -15.61 8.36
CA PHE A 121 -6.97 -15.57 9.81
C PHE A 121 -6.88 -14.14 10.37
N LEU A 122 -5.91 -13.35 9.88
CA LEU A 122 -5.74 -11.95 10.29
C LEU A 122 -6.91 -11.08 9.83
N VAL A 123 -7.40 -11.28 8.60
CA VAL A 123 -8.61 -10.63 8.11
C VAL A 123 -9.80 -11.04 8.98
N TRP A 124 -9.98 -12.32 9.27
CA TRP A 124 -11.05 -12.80 10.15
C TRP A 124 -10.96 -12.21 11.57
N LEU A 125 -9.77 -12.14 12.17
CA LEU A 125 -9.55 -11.49 13.46
C LEU A 125 -9.88 -10.00 13.41
N PHE A 126 -9.41 -9.30 12.36
CA PHE A 126 -9.64 -7.87 12.18
C PHE A 126 -11.12 -7.55 11.99
N THR A 127 -11.83 -8.32 11.15
CA THR A 127 -13.27 -8.14 10.94
C THR A 127 -14.06 -8.48 12.19
N LYS A 128 -13.69 -9.53 12.93
CA LYS A 128 -14.32 -9.89 14.21
C LYS A 128 -14.12 -8.80 15.27
N TYR A 129 -12.91 -8.26 15.39
CA TYR A 129 -12.61 -7.15 16.31
C TYR A 129 -13.37 -5.87 15.92
N ASN A 130 -13.41 -5.54 14.63
CA ASN A 130 -14.10 -4.34 14.17
C ASN A 130 -15.63 -4.45 14.28
N ASN A 131 -16.21 -5.65 14.08
CA ASN A 131 -17.64 -5.91 14.32
C ASN A 131 -18.05 -5.83 15.80
N TRP A 132 -17.15 -6.11 16.75
CA TRP A 132 -17.43 -5.92 18.17
C TRP A 132 -17.60 -4.43 18.51
N ARG A 133 -16.84 -3.54 17.87
CA ARG A 133 -16.91 -2.09 18.11
C ARG A 133 -18.21 -1.47 17.58
N THR A 134 -18.73 -1.94 16.44
CA THR A 134 -20.05 -1.51 15.91
C THR A 134 -21.23 -2.03 16.72
N HIS A 135 -21.09 -3.14 17.44
CA HIS A 135 -22.15 -3.63 18.35
C HIS A 135 -22.27 -2.82 19.65
N SER A 136 -21.21 -2.12 20.10
CA SER A 136 -21.26 -1.32 21.34
C SER A 136 -22.03 0.01 21.21
N GLN A 137 -22.14 0.59 20.01
CA GLN A 137 -22.88 1.84 19.80
C GLN A 137 -24.40 1.66 19.61
N LYS A 138 -24.89 0.42 19.52
CA LYS A 138 -26.33 0.16 19.33
C LYS A 138 -27.09 0.00 20.66
N HIS A 139 -26.40 0.00 21.80
CA HIS A 139 -27.00 -0.22 23.12
C HIS A 139 -27.20 1.08 23.93
N GLU A 140 -26.92 2.24 23.33
CA GLU A 140 -27.00 3.57 23.97
C GLU A 140 -27.91 4.54 23.17
N ARG A 141 -28.85 4.02 22.38
CA ARG A 141 -29.97 4.77 21.81
C ARG A 141 -31.30 4.18 22.24
#